data_AF-A0A1L9BDM0-F1
#
_entry.id   AF-A0A1L9BDM0-F1
#
_cell.length_a   1.000
_cell.length_b   1.000
_cell.length_c   1.000
_cell.angle_alpha   90.00
_cell.angle_beta   90.00
_cell.angle_gamma   90.00
#
_symmetry.space_group_name_H-M   'P 1'
#
loop_
_entity.id
_entity.type
_entity.pdbx_description
1 polymer ?
#
loop_
_entity_poly.entity_id
_entity_poly.type
_entity_poly.pdbx_seq_one_letter_code
_entity_poly.pdbx_strand_id
1 'polypeptide(L)'
;MIEEPENAIHPWPLRKLITRAQNSSRQIILTTHSETVVNAVIDPETLFLVENENKKGTIVTPATERESALKAILEESGQKLGDVWLDGSLGGVPGGES
;
A
#
# COMPACT_ATOMS: atom_id res chain seq x y z
N MET A 1 -8.39 -13.78 -2.71
CA MET A 1 -7.05 -13.35 -2.28
C MET A 1 -6.14 -13.42 -3.47
N ILE A 2 -5.29 -12.41 -3.68
CA ILE A 2 -4.29 -12.35 -4.76
C ILE A 2 -2.96 -12.05 -4.10
N GLU A 3 -1.95 -12.88 -4.32
CA GLU A 3 -0.62 -12.68 -3.74
C GLU A 3 0.35 -12.19 -4.81
N GLU A 4 1.05 -11.10 -4.51
CA GLU A 4 2.13 -10.50 -5.30
C GLU A 4 1.91 -10.54 -6.83
N PRO A 5 0.81 -9.95 -7.34
CA PRO A 5 0.48 -10.01 -8.77
C PRO A 5 1.54 -9.38 -9.68
N GLU A 6 2.41 -8.52 -9.14
CA GLU A 6 3.58 -7.95 -9.82
C GLU A 6 4.56 -9.01 -10.34
N ASN A 7 4.63 -10.19 -9.73
CA ASN A 7 5.58 -11.23 -10.12
C ASN A 7 5.25 -11.87 -11.48
N ALA A 8 3.99 -11.79 -11.92
CA ALA A 8 3.51 -12.43 -13.15
C ALA A 8 3.05 -11.42 -14.21
N ILE A 9 2.86 -10.14 -13.86
CA ILE A 9 2.18 -9.15 -14.70
C ILE A 9 3.05 -7.92 -14.86
N HIS A 10 3.34 -7.56 -16.11
CA HIS A 10 4.04 -6.33 -16.44
C HIS A 10 3.33 -5.09 -15.80
N PRO A 11 4.07 -4.05 -15.35
CA PRO A 11 3.50 -2.88 -14.66
C PRO A 11 2.29 -2.23 -15.35
N TRP A 12 2.27 -2.22 -16.68
CA TRP A 12 1.22 -1.54 -17.45
C TRP A 12 -0.18 -2.21 -17.32
N PRO A 13 -0.35 -3.52 -17.62
CA PRO A 13 -1.61 -4.22 -17.32
C PRO A 13 -1.86 -4.38 -15.82
N LEU A 14 -0.81 -4.47 -14.99
CA LEU A 14 -0.96 -4.58 -13.53
C LEU A 14 -1.75 -3.41 -12.95
N ARG A 15 -1.41 -2.16 -13.29
CA ARG A 15 -2.15 -0.98 -12.82
C ARG A 15 -3.64 -1.06 -13.15
N LYS A 16 -3.99 -1.50 -14.37
CA LYS A 16 -5.39 -1.68 -14.79
C LYS A 16 -6.10 -2.77 -13.98
N LEU A 17 -5.41 -3.86 -13.64
CA LEU A 17 -5.92 -4.91 -12.77
C LEU A 17 -6.26 -4.35 -11.38
N ILE A 18 -5.35 -3.59 -10.77
CA ILE A 18 -5.54 -2.99 -9.44
C ILE A 18 -6.72 -2.01 -9.44
N THR A 19 -6.82 -1.15 -10.46
CA THR A 19 -7.98 -0.26 -10.62
C THR A 19 -9.29 -1.04 -10.74
N ARG A 20 -9.31 -2.15 -11.49
CA ARG A 20 -10.52 -2.98 -11.63
C ARG A 20 -10.87 -3.70 -10.32
N ALA A 21 -9.86 -4.14 -9.58
CA ALA A 21 -10.05 -4.77 -8.27
C ALA A 21 -10.73 -3.81 -7.28
N GLN A 22 -10.31 -2.55 -7.23
CA GLN A 22 -10.91 -1.52 -6.36
C GLN A 22 -12.35 -1.15 -6.74
N ASN A 23 -12.71 -1.24 -8.03
CA ASN A 23 -14.08 -0.97 -8.51
C ASN A 23 -15.01 -2.21 -8.42
N SER A 24 -14.52 -3.33 -7.90
CA SER A 24 -15.30 -4.56 -7.75
C SER A 24 -16.28 -4.44 -6.58
N SER A 25 -17.49 -4.97 -6.72
CA SER A 25 -18.43 -5.12 -5.60
C SER A 25 -18.07 -6.27 -4.63
N ARG A 26 -16.91 -6.90 -4.81
CA ARG A 26 -16.42 -8.03 -4.00
C ARG A 26 -15.24 -7.58 -3.15
N GLN A 27 -15.14 -8.12 -1.94
CA GLN A 27 -13.94 -7.96 -1.12
C GLN A 27 -12.76 -8.69 -1.78
N ILE A 28 -11.68 -7.95 -2.04
CA ILE A 28 -10.43 -8.46 -2.60
C ILE A 28 -9.31 -8.06 -1.64
N ILE A 29 -8.57 -9.04 -1.16
CA ILE A 29 -7.34 -8.85 -0.40
C ILE A 29 -6.18 -9.13 -1.35
N LEU A 30 -5.25 -8.18 -1.40
CA LEU A 30 -4.05 -8.23 -2.23
C LEU A 30 -2.82 -7.97 -1.36
N THR A 31 -1.78 -8.77 -1.53
CA THR A 31 -0.46 -8.53 -0.93
C THR A 31 0.52 -8.06 -1.99
N THR A 32 1.41 -7.15 -1.63
CA THR A 32 2.40 -6.59 -2.56
C THR A 32 3.59 -6.02 -1.80
N HIS A 33 4.76 -6.09 -2.43
CA HIS A 33 5.95 -5.34 -2.05
C HIS A 33 6.29 -4.28 -3.12
N SER A 34 5.41 -4.08 -4.09
CA SER A 34 5.64 -3.24 -5.26
C SER A 34 5.09 -1.85 -5.07
N GLU A 35 5.98 -0.86 -5.13
CA GLU A 35 5.61 0.56 -5.22
C GLU A 35 4.66 0.82 -6.41
N THR A 36 4.78 0.07 -7.51
CA THR A 36 3.87 0.20 -8.66
C THR A 36 2.42 -0.13 -8.30
N VAL A 37 2.20 -1.13 -7.44
CA VAL A 37 0.87 -1.52 -6.97
C VAL A 37 0.34 -0.49 -5.97
N VAL A 38 1.18 -0.08 -5.01
CA VAL A 38 0.82 0.97 -4.03
C VAL A 38 0.43 2.27 -4.74
N ASN A 39 1.17 2.68 -5.78
CA ASN A 39 0.86 3.83 -6.62
C ASN A 39 -0.41 3.69 -7.48
N ALA A 40 -1.01 2.50 -7.55
CA ALA A 40 -2.29 2.27 -8.23
C ALA A 40 -3.48 2.25 -7.27
N VAL A 41 -3.25 2.35 -5.96
CA VAL A 41 -4.29 2.51 -4.94
C VAL A 41 -4.88 3.92 -5.05
N ILE A 42 -6.21 3.99 -5.05
CA ILE A 42 -6.98 5.23 -5.19
C ILE A 42 -7.30 5.82 -3.82
N ASP A 43 -7.74 4.97 -2.89
CA ASP A 43 -8.09 5.38 -1.53
C ASP A 43 -7.03 4.88 -0.53
N PRO A 44 -6.27 5.79 0.11
CA PRO A 44 -5.27 5.42 1.11
C PRO A 44 -5.83 4.61 2.29
N GLU A 45 -7.13 4.70 2.59
CA GLU A 45 -7.75 3.90 3.66
C GLU A 45 -7.76 2.39 3.36
N THR A 46 -7.58 2.02 2.09
CA THR A 46 -7.50 0.63 1.65
C THR A 46 -6.08 0.04 1.70
N LEU A 47 -5.08 0.87 2.04
CA LEU A 47 -3.71 0.43 2.24
C LEU A 47 -3.49 0.06 3.71
N PHE A 48 -3.02 -1.18 3.93
CA PHE A 48 -2.66 -1.68 5.24
C PHE A 48 -1.18 -2.05 5.24
N LEU A 49 -0.47 -1.62 6.26
CA LEU A 49 0.92 -1.96 6.52
C LEU A 49 0.95 -3.20 7.40
N VAL A 50 1.77 -4.17 6.98
CA VAL A 50 1.95 -5.43 7.70
C VAL A 50 3.39 -5.48 8.19
N GLU A 51 3.55 -5.55 9.50
CA GLU A 51 4.86 -5.50 10.16
C GLU A 51 4.97 -6.62 11.18
N ASN A 52 6.19 -7.09 11.46
CA ASN A 52 6.44 -8.04 12.53
C ASN A 52 7.05 -7.29 13.72
N GLU A 53 6.28 -7.13 14.78
CA GLU A 53 6.74 -6.51 16.02
C GLU A 53 7.26 -7.60 16.97
N ASN A 54 8.52 -7.48 17.40
CA ASN A 54 9.24 -8.48 18.21
C ASN A 54 8.47 -9.10 19.40
N LYS A 55 7.57 -8.34 20.03
CA LYS A 55 6.78 -8.78 21.20
C LYS A 55 5.32 -9.09 20.90
N LYS A 56 4.77 -8.56 19.80
CA LYS A 56 3.34 -8.68 19.46
C LYS A 56 3.09 -9.59 18.25
N GLY A 57 4.12 -10.00 17.54
CA GLY A 57 4.02 -10.76 16.30
C GLY A 57 3.57 -9.87 15.14
N THR A 58 2.83 -10.44 14.20
CA THR A 58 2.33 -9.70 13.03
C THR A 58 1.27 -8.69 13.44
N ILE A 59 1.54 -7.41 13.16
CA ILE A 59 0.61 -6.31 13.32
C ILE A 59 0.17 -5.82 11.93
N VAL A 60 -1.08 -5.37 11.85
CA VAL A 60 -1.66 -4.80 10.63
C VAL A 60 -2.22 -3.44 10.99
N THR A 61 -1.72 -2.39 10.35
CA THR A 61 -2.09 -1.00 10.66
C THR A 61 -2.55 -0.30 9.37
N PRO A 62 -3.72 0.36 9.36
CA PRO A 62 -4.10 1.22 8.22
C PRO A 62 -3.06 2.31 7.99
N ALA A 63 -2.75 2.61 6.73
CA ALA A 63 -1.80 3.68 6.39
C ALA A 63 -2.24 5.06 6.96
N THR A 64 -3.54 5.31 7.01
CA THR A 64 -4.14 6.53 7.57
C THR A 64 -4.07 6.60 9.10
N GLU A 65 -3.84 5.49 9.80
CA GLU A 65 -3.57 5.50 11.25
C GLU A 65 -2.11 5.86 11.53
N ARG A 66 -1.19 5.46 10.65
CA ARG A 66 0.23 5.83 10.73
C ARG A 66 0.46 7.31 10.44
N GLU A 67 -0.23 7.84 9.43
CA GLU A 67 -0.20 9.25 9.08
C GLU A 67 -1.62 9.78 8.84
N SER A 68 -2.16 10.48 9.84
CA SER A 68 -3.51 11.04 9.79
C SER A 68 -3.69 12.13 8.73
N ALA A 69 -2.60 12.83 8.37
CA ALA A 69 -2.57 13.85 7.33
C ALA A 69 -2.28 13.28 5.93
N LEU A 70 -2.23 11.95 5.77
CA LEU A 70 -1.79 11.30 4.52
C LEU A 70 -2.57 11.80 3.30
N LYS A 71 -3.90 11.94 3.40
CA LYS A 71 -4.71 12.47 2.29
C LYS A 71 -4.32 13.91 1.94
N ALA A 72 -4.11 14.76 2.94
CA ALA A 72 -3.68 16.15 2.74
C ALA A 72 -2.27 16.23 2.14
N ILE A 73 -1.33 15.40 2.61
CA ILE A 73 0.03 15.31 2.08
C ILE A 73 -0.02 14.97 0.58
N LEU A 74 -0.77 13.93 0.20
CA LEU A 74 -0.90 13.52 -1.21
C LEU A 74 -1.50 14.62 -2.09
N GLU A 75 -2.50 15.35 -1.57
CA GLU A 75 -3.14 16.45 -2.28
C GLU A 75 -2.24 17.68 -2.42
N GLU A 76 -1.51 18.06 -1.38
CA GLU A 76 -0.70 19.28 -1.32
C GLU A 76 0.67 19.13 -2.01
N SER A 77 1.33 17.98 -1.84
CA SER A 77 2.67 17.75 -2.40
C SER A 77 2.64 17.20 -3.83
N GLY A 78 1.51 16.61 -4.24
CA GLY A 78 1.39 15.88 -5.49
C GLY A 78 2.18 14.56 -5.52
N GLN A 79 2.70 14.12 -4.38
CA GLN A 79 3.32 12.80 -4.23
C GLN A 79 2.29 11.69 -4.43
N LYS A 80 2.76 10.52 -4.84
CA LYS A 80 1.95 9.32 -4.86
C LYS A 80 2.11 8.55 -3.56
N LEU A 81 1.16 7.68 -3.28
CA LEU A 81 1.15 6.86 -2.08
C LEU A 81 2.40 5.98 -1.93
N GLY A 82 2.96 5.51 -3.06
CA GLY A 82 4.20 4.75 -3.06
C GLY A 82 5.42 5.59 -2.68
N ASP A 83 5.45 6.88 -3.03
CA ASP A 83 6.55 7.77 -2.64
C ASP A 83 6.59 7.93 -1.11
N VAL A 84 5.42 8.18 -0.50
CA VAL A 84 5.25 8.34 0.95
C VAL A 84 5.52 7.03 1.69
N TRP A 85 5.18 5.89 1.10
CA TRP A 85 5.55 4.59 1.67
C TRP A 85 7.07 4.37 1.64
N LEU A 86 7.71 4.61 0.49
CA LEU A 86 9.14 4.36 0.29
C LEU A 86 10.05 5.29 1.11
N ASP A 87 9.60 6.51 1.44
CA ASP A 87 10.36 7.40 2.31
C ASP A 87 10.41 6.93 3.79
N GLY A 88 9.62 5.92 4.13
CA GLY A 88 9.57 5.28 5.43
C GLY A 88 8.64 5.94 6.44
N SER A 89 8.00 7.06 6.10
CA SER A 89 7.08 7.79 6.99
C SER A 89 5.90 6.94 7.46
N LEU A 90 5.43 6.00 6.64
CA LEU A 90 4.33 5.10 6.98
C LEU A 90 4.80 3.88 7.81
N GLY A 91 6.06 3.47 7.69
CA GLY A 91 6.54 2.15 8.16
C GLY A 91 6.29 1.04 7.14
N GLY A 92 6.46 -0.22 7.55
CA GLY A 92 6.27 -1.37 6.65
C GLY A 92 7.22 -1.44 5.45
N VAL A 93 8.39 -0.79 5.55
CA VAL A 93 9.47 -0.83 4.53
C VAL A 93 10.60 -1.76 4.94
N PRO A 94 11.28 -2.45 3.99
CA PRO A 94 12.43 -3.29 4.30
C PRO A 94 13.57 -2.50 4.95
N GLY A 95 14.04 -2.93 6.12
CA GLY A 95 15.13 -2.27 6.86
C GLY A 95 14.69 -1.12 7.76
N GLY A 96 13.38 -0.81 7.83
CA GLY A 96 12.80 0.05 8.85
C GLY A 96 12.69 -0.67 10.18
N GLU A 97 13.81 -0.97 10.83
CA GLU A 97 13.79 -1.40 12.24
C GLU A 97 13.40 -0.19 13.09
N SER A 98 12.23 -0.26 13.74
CA SER A 98 11.85 0.60 14.88
C SER A 98 11.84 -0.22 16.16
#